data_AF-A0A6A3E2I5-F1
#
_entry.id   AF-A0A6A3E2I5-F1
#
_cell.length_a   1.000
_cell.length_b   1.000
_cell.length_c   1.000
_cell.angle_alpha   90.00
_cell.angle_beta   90.00
_cell.angle_gamma   90.00
#
_symmetry.space_group_name_H-M   'P 1'
#
loop_
_entity.id
_entity.type
_entity.pdbx_description
1 polymer ?
#
loop_
_entity_poly.entity_id
_entity_poly.type
_entity_poly.pdbx_seq_one_letter_code
_entity_poly.pdbx_strand_id
1 'polypeptide(L)'
;MGTDVGGNDVVGNSSEYIAWGQRAAILAKAKHPAAAKLFMNWALSDEVQASTLAPSVRTDINTDKPWNTPEANMAGFSSFMEDRANVEEWKQTFSLYFGEVQGEPTPGFLGLYPGL
;
A
#
# COMPACT_ATOMS: atom_id res chain seq x y z
N MET A 1 -3.72 -0.90 -5.88
CA MET A 1 -3.93 -0.83 -4.41
C MET A 1 -3.12 -1.92 -3.74
N GLY A 2 -2.78 -1.77 -2.47
CA GLY A 2 -2.24 -2.88 -1.67
C GLY A 2 -3.40 -3.55 -0.96
N THR A 3 -3.49 -4.88 -1.05
CA THR A 3 -4.37 -5.71 -0.22
C THR A 3 -3.49 -6.73 0.46
N ASP A 4 -3.53 -6.82 1.78
CA ASP A 4 -2.77 -7.85 2.53
C ASP A 4 -3.50 -9.20 2.57
N VAL A 5 -4.47 -9.37 1.68
CA VAL A 5 -5.03 -10.66 1.30
C VAL A 5 -4.14 -11.18 0.17
N GLY A 6 -3.46 -12.32 0.39
CA GLY A 6 -2.72 -12.99 -0.68
C GLY A 6 -3.62 -13.11 -1.91
N GLY A 7 -3.08 -12.90 -3.11
CA GLY A 7 -3.85 -12.68 -4.34
C GLY A 7 -4.82 -13.80 -4.79
N ASN A 8 -5.10 -14.80 -3.95
CA ASN A 8 -6.06 -15.87 -4.14
C ASN A 8 -6.87 -16.27 -2.88
N ASP A 9 -6.79 -15.55 -1.76
CA ASP A 9 -7.54 -15.95 -0.56
C ASP A 9 -9.01 -15.52 -0.67
N VAL A 10 -9.90 -16.50 -0.51
CA VAL A 10 -11.35 -16.28 -0.40
C VAL A 10 -11.59 -15.48 0.87
N VAL A 11 -11.80 -14.17 0.76
CA VAL A 11 -12.37 -13.37 1.85
C VAL A 11 -13.78 -13.92 2.08
N GLY A 12 -13.93 -14.80 3.07
CA GLY A 12 -15.24 -15.22 3.55
C GLY A 12 -16.03 -13.98 3.95
N ASN A 13 -17.36 -14.01 3.81
CA ASN A 13 -18.23 -12.81 3.91
C ASN A 13 -18.22 -12.08 5.28
N SER A 14 -17.36 -12.49 6.21
CA SER A 14 -17.31 -12.06 7.60
C SER A 14 -15.89 -11.87 8.15
N SER A 15 -14.84 -11.99 7.32
CA SER A 15 -13.45 -11.82 7.79
C SER A 15 -12.93 -10.42 7.45
N GLU A 16 -12.52 -9.67 8.47
CA GLU A 16 -11.84 -8.38 8.30
C GLU A 16 -10.52 -8.57 7.54
N TYR A 17 -10.21 -7.61 6.66
CA TYR A 17 -8.95 -7.55 5.92
C TYR A 17 -8.46 -6.10 5.80
N ILE A 18 -7.20 -5.94 5.38
CA ILE A 18 -6.58 -4.63 5.23
C ILE A 18 -6.47 -4.31 3.73
N ALA A 19 -7.03 -3.16 3.34
CA ALA A 19 -6.84 -2.57 2.02
C ALA A 19 -6.41 -1.11 2.13
N TRP A 20 -5.53 -0.65 1.24
CA TRP A 20 -5.18 0.78 1.16
C TRP A 20 -4.80 1.23 -0.25
N GLY A 21 -4.97 2.53 -0.47
CA GLY A 21 -4.46 3.21 -1.66
C GLY A 21 -2.97 3.47 -1.49
N GLN A 22 -2.12 2.76 -2.25
CA GLN A 22 -0.70 3.06 -2.28
C GLN A 22 -0.49 4.51 -2.72
N ARG A 23 0.24 5.29 -1.90
CA ARG A 23 0.43 6.73 -2.12
C ARG A 23 1.69 6.97 -2.94
N ALA A 24 1.60 7.89 -3.91
CA ALA A 24 2.73 8.37 -4.70
C ALA A 24 2.71 9.90 -4.76
N ALA A 25 3.89 10.52 -4.82
CA ALA A 25 4.04 11.97 -4.85
C ALA A 25 5.27 12.40 -5.67
N ILE A 26 5.23 13.62 -6.20
CA ILE A 26 6.36 14.24 -6.90
C ILE A 26 7.10 15.13 -5.90
N LEU A 27 8.41 14.92 -5.74
CA LEU A 27 9.24 15.77 -4.89
C LEU A 27 9.32 17.20 -5.45
N ALA A 28 9.22 18.20 -4.57
CA ALA A 28 9.27 19.62 -4.96
C ALA A 28 10.58 20.00 -5.70
N LYS A 29 11.68 19.30 -5.42
CA LYS A 29 13.00 19.47 -6.05
C LYS A 29 13.36 18.33 -7.00
N ALA A 30 12.38 17.64 -7.59
CA ALA A 30 12.64 16.57 -8.55
C ALA A 30 13.49 17.07 -9.73
N LYS A 31 14.58 16.36 -10.08
CA LYS A 31 15.46 16.71 -11.21
C LYS A 31 14.71 16.66 -12.56
N HIS A 32 13.69 15.81 -12.68
CA HIS A 32 12.89 15.61 -13.89
C HIS A 32 11.38 15.78 -13.63
N PRO A 33 10.88 17.00 -13.38
CA PRO A 33 9.49 17.22 -12.98
C PRO A 33 8.49 16.86 -14.10
N ALA A 34 8.87 17.04 -15.37
CA ALA A 34 8.03 16.65 -16.51
C ALA A 34 7.85 15.12 -16.59
N ALA A 35 8.93 14.36 -16.43
CA ALA A 35 8.88 12.90 -16.41
C ALA A 35 8.10 12.38 -15.20
N ALA A 36 8.26 13.00 -14.03
CA ALA A 36 7.49 12.64 -12.83
C ALA A 36 5.98 12.88 -13.02
N LYS A 37 5.58 13.98 -13.66
CA LYS A 37 4.18 14.24 -14.02
C LYS A 37 3.66 13.22 -15.05
N LEU A 38 4.46 12.87 -16.04
CA LEU A 38 4.12 11.84 -17.01
C LEU A 38 3.87 10.49 -16.33
N PHE A 39 4.72 10.10 -15.39
CA PHE A 39 4.54 8.87 -14.61
C PHE A 39 3.22 8.86 -13.83
N MET A 40 2.88 9.96 -13.14
CA MET A 40 1.61 10.06 -12.40
C MET A 40 0.40 9.97 -13.34
N ASN A 41 0.46 10.61 -14.51
CA ASN A 41 -0.60 10.51 -15.53
C ASN A 41 -0.72 9.10 -16.10
N TRP A 42 0.41 8.44 -16.40
CA TRP A 42 0.44 7.06 -16.86
C TRP A 42 -0.17 6.12 -15.81
N ALA A 43 0.20 6.26 -14.54
CA ALA A 43 -0.30 5.42 -13.45
C ALA A 43 -1.83 5.53 -13.28
N LEU A 44 -2.41 6.70 -13.61
CA LEU A 44 -3.86 6.96 -13.54
C LEU A 44 -4.59 6.73 -14.87
N SER A 45 -3.89 6.36 -15.95
CA SER A 45 -4.50 6.11 -17.26
C SER A 45 -5.50 4.95 -17.20
N ASP A 46 -6.48 4.97 -18.12
CA ASP A 46 -7.50 3.93 -18.23
C ASP A 46 -6.86 2.54 -18.36
N GLU A 47 -5.86 2.42 -19.24
CA GLU A 47 -5.14 1.18 -19.50
C GLU A 47 -4.51 0.61 -18.23
N VAL A 48 -3.74 1.43 -17.49
CA VAL A 48 -3.04 0.97 -16.29
C VAL A 48 -4.01 0.65 -15.16
N GLN A 49 -5.06 1.46 -14.98
CA GLN A 49 -6.07 1.25 -13.95
C GLN A 49 -7.00 0.05 -14.25
N ALA A 50 -7.20 -0.30 -15.52
CA ALA A 50 -7.99 -1.47 -15.91
C ALA A 50 -7.19 -2.79 -15.90
N SER A 51 -5.88 -2.75 -16.12
CA SER A 51 -5.07 -3.96 -16.33
C SER A 51 -4.04 -4.25 -15.24
N THR A 52 -3.36 -3.23 -14.73
CA THR A 52 -2.13 -3.39 -13.95
C THR A 52 -2.35 -3.06 -12.47
N LEU A 53 -3.25 -2.12 -12.17
CA LEU A 53 -3.51 -1.62 -10.82
C LEU A 53 -4.95 -1.95 -10.40
N ALA A 54 -5.21 -3.22 -10.10
CA ALA A 54 -6.48 -3.66 -9.53
C ALA A 54 -6.41 -3.78 -7.98
N PRO A 55 -7.51 -3.48 -7.25
CA PRO A 55 -8.63 -2.66 -7.69
C PRO A 55 -8.19 -1.22 -8.01
N SER A 56 -8.89 -0.60 -8.98
CA SER A 56 -8.60 0.77 -9.46
C SER A 56 -8.99 1.82 -8.42
N VAL A 57 -8.15 2.86 -8.27
CA VAL A 57 -8.43 4.01 -7.38
C VAL A 57 -9.42 4.99 -7.98
N ARG A 58 -9.70 4.90 -9.29
CA ARG A 58 -10.66 5.77 -9.95
C ARG A 58 -12.08 5.26 -9.77
N THR A 59 -13.04 6.17 -9.64
CA THR A 59 -14.45 5.84 -9.42
C THR A 59 -15.17 5.38 -10.69
N ASP A 60 -14.62 5.66 -11.87
CA ASP A 60 -15.22 5.36 -13.18
C ASP A 60 -14.75 4.02 -13.80
N ILE A 61 -13.79 3.33 -13.16
CA ILE A 61 -13.24 2.05 -13.63
C ILE A 61 -13.40 1.00 -12.52
N ASN A 62 -14.12 -0.10 -12.82
CA ASN A 62 -14.48 -1.18 -11.88
C ASN A 62 -15.42 -0.71 -10.74
N THR A 63 -16.53 -1.40 -10.54
CA THR A 63 -17.58 -1.04 -9.56
C THR A 63 -17.31 -1.56 -8.15
N ASP A 64 -16.50 -2.62 -8.02
CA ASP A 64 -16.26 -3.25 -6.74
C ASP A 64 -15.05 -2.60 -6.07
N LYS A 65 -15.32 -1.85 -5.00
CA LYS A 65 -14.34 -0.97 -4.37
C LYS A 65 -14.15 -1.33 -2.90
N PRO A 66 -12.90 -1.41 -2.41
CA PRO A 66 -12.63 -1.69 -1.00
C PRO A 66 -13.26 -0.68 -0.04
N TRP A 67 -13.39 0.61 -0.42
CA TRP A 67 -14.02 1.61 0.46
C TRP A 67 -15.54 1.46 0.61
N ASN A 68 -16.19 0.65 -0.22
CA ASN A 68 -17.60 0.30 -0.06
C ASN A 68 -17.80 -0.95 0.83
N THR A 69 -16.70 -1.58 1.25
CA THR A 69 -16.70 -2.81 2.05
C THR A 69 -16.17 -2.49 3.46
N PRO A 70 -17.04 -2.47 4.49
CA PRO A 70 -16.62 -2.18 5.87
C PRO A 70 -15.47 -3.06 6.35
N GLU A 71 -15.48 -4.34 5.98
CA GLU A 71 -14.49 -5.35 6.35
C GLU A 71 -13.09 -5.04 5.80
N ALA A 72 -12.98 -4.18 4.77
CA ALA A 72 -11.71 -3.81 4.14
C ALA A 72 -10.86 -2.82 4.95
N ASN A 73 -11.46 -2.23 5.99
CA ASN A 73 -10.80 -1.33 6.95
C ASN A 73 -9.94 -0.22 6.32
N MET A 74 -10.35 0.31 5.16
CA MET A 74 -9.48 1.16 4.33
C MET A 74 -9.06 2.46 5.03
N ALA A 75 -9.95 3.04 5.84
CA ALA A 75 -9.62 4.21 6.67
C ALA A 75 -8.80 3.83 7.91
N GLY A 76 -9.04 2.64 8.48
CA GLY A 76 -8.41 2.17 9.71
C GLY A 76 -6.89 2.06 9.58
N PHE A 77 -6.39 1.60 8.43
CA PHE A 77 -4.95 1.46 8.21
C PHE A 77 -4.20 2.80 8.26
N SER A 78 -4.72 3.87 7.63
CA SER A 78 -4.07 5.18 7.68
C SER A 78 -4.05 5.73 9.10
N SER A 79 -5.18 5.66 9.80
CA SER A 79 -5.29 6.14 11.18
C SER A 79 -4.35 5.39 12.13
N PHE A 80 -4.25 4.07 11.97
CA PHE A 80 -3.30 3.25 12.73
C PHE A 80 -1.85 3.67 12.46
N MET A 81 -1.48 3.86 11.18
CA MET A 81 -0.11 4.21 10.79
C MET A 81 0.33 5.60 11.22
N GLU A 82 -0.62 6.52 11.47
CA GLU A 82 -0.37 7.87 11.98
C GLU A 82 0.04 7.87 13.47
N ASP A 83 -0.47 6.93 14.28
CA ASP A 83 -0.04 6.74 15.68
C ASP A 83 1.20 5.85 15.77
N ARG A 84 2.37 6.48 15.69
CA ARG A 84 3.66 5.76 15.74
C ARG A 84 3.93 5.08 17.08
N ALA A 85 3.34 5.56 18.18
CA ALA A 85 3.55 4.97 19.50
C ALA A 85 2.78 3.65 19.61
N ASN A 86 1.50 3.66 19.23
CA ASN A 86 0.67 2.46 19.21
C ASN A 86 1.21 1.40 18.24
N VAL A 87 1.66 1.81 17.03
CA VAL A 87 2.30 0.89 16.07
C VAL A 87 3.52 0.20 16.68
N GLU A 88 4.35 0.93 17.42
CA GLU A 88 5.53 0.36 18.03
C GLU A 88 5.18 -0.62 19.17
N GLU A 89 4.20 -0.28 20.01
CA GLU A 89 3.70 -1.18 21.05
C GLU A 89 3.21 -2.52 20.48
N TRP A 90 2.43 -2.48 19.40
CA TRP A 90 1.97 -3.69 18.71
C TRP A 90 3.13 -4.51 18.11
N LYS A 91 4.12 -3.85 17.50
CA LYS A 91 5.32 -4.54 16.99
C LYS A 91 6.10 -5.25 18.09
N GLN A 92 6.28 -4.60 19.25
CA GLN A 92 6.97 -5.21 20.40
C GLN A 92 6.16 -6.39 20.94
N THR A 93 4.84 -6.22 21.06
CA THR A 93 3.93 -7.28 21.47
C THR A 93 4.04 -8.48 20.55
N PHE A 94 3.96 -8.30 19.23
CA PHE A 94 4.12 -9.39 18.26
C PHE A 94 5.50 -10.05 18.31
N SER A 95 6.55 -9.30 18.59
CA SER A 95 7.91 -9.87 18.75
C SER A 95 7.99 -10.82 19.95
N LEU A 96 7.18 -10.63 20.99
CA LEU A 96 7.09 -11.58 22.11
C LEU A 96 6.43 -12.90 21.71
N TYR A 97 5.56 -12.90 20.70
CA TYR A 97 4.86 -14.09 20.23
C TYR A 97 5.57 -14.81 19.08
N PHE A 98 6.15 -14.05 18.14
CA PHE A 98 6.76 -14.60 16.91
C PHE A 98 8.30 -14.65 16.95
N GLY A 99 8.91 -14.04 17.97
CA GLY A 99 10.35 -13.83 18.02
C GLY A 99 10.79 -12.62 17.19
N GLU A 100 12.09 -12.32 17.26
CA GLU A 100 12.68 -11.25 16.46
C GLU A 100 12.70 -11.62 14.97
N VAL A 101 12.61 -10.62 14.09
CA VAL A 101 12.72 -10.81 12.63
C VAL A 101 14.07 -11.43 12.28
N GLN A 102 14.03 -12.54 11.54
CA GLN A 102 15.23 -13.28 11.11
C GLN A 102 15.45 -13.17 9.61
N GLY A 103 16.71 -13.32 9.19
CA GLY A 103 17.13 -13.30 7.79
C GLY A 103 17.48 -11.91 7.26
N GLU A 104 18.13 -11.88 6.10
CA GLU A 104 18.51 -10.64 5.44
C GLU A 104 17.28 -9.92 4.84
N PRO A 105 17.28 -8.57 4.81
CA PRO A 105 16.22 -7.82 4.16
C PRO A 105 16.16 -8.20 2.67
N THR A 106 14.97 -8.56 2.18
CA THR A 106 14.79 -9.00 0.78
C THR A 106 15.25 -8.00 -0.29
N PRO A 107 15.18 -6.67 -0.09
CA PRO A 107 15.76 -5.71 -1.04
C PRO A 107 17.28 -5.54 -0.91
N GLY A 108 17.92 -6.25 0.02
CA GLY A 108 19.33 -6.04 0.41
C GLY A 108 19.55 -4.76 1.21
N PHE A 109 20.82 -4.35 1.32
CA PHE A 109 21.23 -3.11 1.99
C PHE A 109 21.57 -2.02 0.98
N LEU A 110 20.62 -1.13 0.70
CA LEU A 110 20.74 -0.08 -0.33
C LEU A 110 21.58 1.14 0.10
N GLY A 111 21.84 1.30 1.39
CA GLY A 111 22.55 2.46 1.95
C GLY A 111 21.76 3.78 1.87
N LEU A 112 22.46 4.91 2.04
CA LEU A 112 21.84 6.24 2.15
C LEU A 112 21.45 6.86 0.80
N TYR A 113 22.13 6.47 -0.28
CA TYR A 113 22.06 7.13 -1.58
C TYR A 113 21.97 6.13 -2.74
N PRO A 114 20.92 5.30 -2.80
CA PRO A 114 20.73 4.39 -3.93
C PRO A 114 20.50 5.17 -5.23
N GLY A 115 21.29 4.89 -6.26
CA GLY A 115 21.11 5.46 -7.60
C GLY A 115 21.58 6.92 -7.77
N LEU A 116 22.41 7.45 -6.85
CA LEU A 116 23.18 8.68 -7.07
C LEU A 116 24.40 8.45 -7.96
#